data_AF-A0A661SQ72-F1
#
_entry.id   AF-A0A661SQ72-F1
#
_cell.length_a   1.000
_cell.length_b   1.000
_cell.length_c   1.000
_cell.angle_alpha   90.00
_cell.angle_beta   90.00
_cell.angle_gamma   90.00
#
_symmetry.space_group_name_H-M   'P 1'
#
loop_
_entity.id
_entity.type
_entity.pdbx_description
1 polymer ?
#
loop_
_entity_poly.entity_id
_entity_poly.type
_entity_poly.pdbx_seq_one_letter_code
_entity_poly.pdbx_strand_id
1 'polypeptide(L)'
;MQKFRYSKAMLKQSHFCTPSAQTKQHIKKYTDEIITYNWIYRGEIKMKKFLLTMGLFLSIFYGTGFAQDTFVVGFPPFANAENFEEAFQPFTAYLSKTTGLPAKFVLFKSYEDFANAFVSGEISLGFFGATLYVQTKDKHPDKVHYLATCQKIAEYKKKKVRTHYYYSYFVVNANSPYKSLKDLKGKKWGFVKKSSSSGYQYPMSHFARKQIDPYKYFSEVKFLQKHPKVTDALAEWKSGADNIIDGGASSDKNLWLAEKKTWQGLPENRQSRPDSVSRPCCLSGSGAEQVAQG
;
A
#
# COMPACT_ATOMS: atom_id res chain seq x y z
N MET A 1 1.28 27.77 -13.44
CA MET A 1 -0.19 27.60 -13.36
C MET A 1 -0.49 26.15 -12.98
N GLN A 2 -1.53 25.88 -12.18
CA GLN A 2 -1.87 24.52 -11.74
C GLN A 2 -2.50 23.74 -12.90
N LYS A 3 -1.94 22.59 -13.30
CA LYS A 3 -2.47 21.77 -14.41
C LYS A 3 -3.61 20.82 -14.02
N PHE A 4 -3.83 20.56 -12.73
CA PHE A 4 -4.78 19.54 -12.26
C PHE A 4 -5.78 20.11 -11.25
N ARG A 5 -7.03 19.63 -11.32
CA ARG A 5 -8.04 19.76 -10.26
C ARG A 5 -8.35 18.36 -9.74
N TYR A 6 -8.51 18.19 -8.43
CA TYR A 6 -8.70 16.88 -7.82
C TYR A 6 -9.58 16.90 -6.58
N SER A 7 -10.22 15.77 -6.29
CA SER A 7 -11.02 15.54 -5.09
C SER A 7 -10.63 14.25 -4.38
N LYS A 8 -10.70 14.25 -3.04
CA LYS A 8 -10.37 13.08 -2.22
C LYS A 8 -11.48 12.04 -2.32
N ALA A 9 -11.14 10.85 -2.78
CA ALA A 9 -12.02 9.69 -2.69
C ALA A 9 -11.79 9.00 -1.32
N MET A 10 -12.30 9.57 -0.22
CA MET A 10 -12.03 9.01 1.11
C MET A 10 -13.04 7.92 1.53
N LEU A 11 -12.50 6.86 2.15
CA LEU A 11 -13.13 6.09 3.23
C LEU A 11 -12.43 6.54 4.51
N LYS A 12 -13.18 6.98 5.53
CA LYS A 12 -12.62 7.12 6.87
C LYS A 12 -12.27 5.70 7.34
N GLN A 13 -11.00 5.32 7.32
CA GLN A 13 -10.55 4.24 8.20
C GLN A 13 -10.57 4.81 9.61
N SER A 14 -11.67 4.57 10.31
CA SER A 14 -11.76 4.84 11.74
C SER A 14 -10.75 3.95 12.47
N HIS A 15 -9.85 4.64 13.18
CA HIS A 15 -9.10 4.16 14.34
C HIS A 15 -7.91 3.24 14.07
N PHE A 16 -6.72 3.82 13.86
CA PHE A 16 -5.49 3.26 14.43
C PHE A 16 -4.62 4.39 14.98
N CYS A 17 -4.51 4.42 16.31
CA CYS A 17 -3.82 5.42 17.11
C CYS A 17 -2.31 5.46 16.86
N THR A 18 -1.72 6.60 17.19
CA THR A 18 -0.28 6.84 17.41
C THR A 18 0.37 5.74 18.27
N PRO A 19 1.68 5.44 18.09
CA PRO A 19 2.32 4.34 18.81
C PRO A 19 2.40 4.69 20.31
N SER A 20 1.65 3.98 21.14
CA SER A 20 1.74 4.04 22.60
C SER A 20 2.81 3.06 23.09
N ALA A 21 3.18 3.11 24.38
CA ALA A 21 4.05 2.11 25.00
C ALA A 21 3.53 0.66 24.80
N GLN A 22 2.21 0.48 24.66
CA GLN A 22 1.59 -0.81 24.33
C GLN A 22 1.93 -1.31 22.92
N THR A 23 2.21 -0.43 21.95
CA THR A 23 2.64 -0.85 20.60
C THR A 23 4.03 -1.48 20.64
N LYS A 24 4.95 -0.95 21.46
CA LYS A 24 6.29 -1.53 21.64
C LYS A 24 6.22 -2.90 22.34
N GLN A 25 5.35 -3.04 23.33
CA GLN A 25 5.12 -4.30 24.02
C GLN A 25 4.43 -5.34 23.12
N HIS A 26 3.48 -4.91 22.28
CA HIS A 26 2.88 -5.78 21.26
C HIS A 26 3.89 -6.22 20.20
N ILE A 27 4.77 -5.34 19.71
CA ILE A 27 5.83 -5.75 18.78
C ILE A 27 6.73 -6.80 19.41
N LYS A 28 7.13 -6.62 20.68
CA LYS A 28 7.93 -7.63 21.40
C LYS A 28 7.15 -8.95 21.55
N LYS A 29 5.92 -8.90 22.07
CA LYS A 29 5.03 -10.07 22.23
C LYS A 29 4.83 -10.82 20.91
N TYR A 30 4.53 -10.12 19.82
CA TYR A 30 4.31 -10.75 18.52
C TYR A 30 5.61 -11.24 17.88
N THR A 31 6.75 -10.60 18.16
CA THR A 31 8.06 -11.11 17.74
C THR A 31 8.35 -12.42 18.46
N ASP A 32 8.10 -12.49 19.77
CA ASP A 32 8.23 -13.71 20.57
C ASP A 32 7.22 -14.80 20.15
N GLU A 33 5.97 -14.43 19.83
CA GLU A 33 4.95 -15.33 19.30
C GLU A 33 5.28 -15.83 17.88
N ILE A 34 5.84 -15.00 17.00
CA ILE A 34 6.30 -15.44 15.66
C ILE A 34 7.47 -16.40 15.79
N ILE A 35 8.41 -16.14 16.71
CA ILE A 35 9.53 -17.05 17.01
C ILE A 35 8.97 -18.39 17.54
N THR A 36 8.01 -18.34 18.46
CA THR A 36 7.41 -19.53 19.08
C THR A 36 6.51 -20.31 18.10
N TYR A 37 5.70 -19.63 17.29
CA TYR A 37 4.80 -20.23 16.31
C TYR A 37 5.57 -20.90 15.18
N ASN A 38 6.64 -20.27 14.68
CA ASN A 38 7.54 -20.91 13.71
C ASN A 38 8.21 -22.17 14.30
N TRP A 39 8.55 -22.17 15.59
CA TRP A 39 9.11 -23.33 16.28
C TRP A 39 8.11 -24.50 16.39
N ILE A 40 6.86 -24.22 16.80
CA ILE A 40 5.82 -25.25 17.00
C ILE A 40 5.31 -25.81 15.66
N TYR A 41 4.94 -24.96 14.70
CA TYR A 41 4.29 -25.41 13.46
C TYR A 41 5.26 -26.06 12.46
N ARG A 42 6.55 -25.69 12.47
CA ARG A 42 7.58 -26.36 11.65
C ARG A 42 8.11 -27.65 12.28
N GLY A 43 7.94 -27.83 13.60
CA GLY A 43 8.23 -29.08 14.31
C GLY A 43 7.22 -30.20 13.99
N GLU A 44 5.93 -29.87 13.90
CA GLU A 44 4.88 -30.89 13.68
C GLU A 44 4.87 -31.50 12.27
N ILE A 45 5.25 -30.74 11.23
CA ILE A 45 5.30 -31.26 9.85
C ILE A 45 6.44 -32.28 9.68
N LYS A 46 7.53 -32.16 10.45
CA LYS A 46 8.61 -33.16 10.47
C LYS A 46 8.32 -34.34 11.41
N MET A 47 7.59 -34.14 12.52
CA MET A 47 7.32 -35.24 13.47
C MET A 47 6.30 -36.27 12.99
N LYS A 48 5.31 -35.91 12.15
CA LYS A 48 4.34 -36.91 11.63
C LYS A 48 4.94 -37.93 10.66
N LYS A 49 6.14 -37.69 10.13
CA LYS A 49 6.91 -38.69 9.36
C LYS A 49 8.02 -39.37 10.17
N PHE A 50 8.31 -38.91 11.38
CA PHE A 50 9.46 -39.38 12.18
C PHE A 50 9.08 -40.44 13.23
N LEU A 51 7.80 -40.50 13.63
CA LEU A 51 7.32 -41.49 14.61
C LEU A 51 7.13 -42.92 14.08
N LEU A 52 7.39 -43.16 12.78
CA LEU A 52 7.28 -44.49 12.17
C LEU A 52 8.65 -45.17 11.90
N THR A 53 9.77 -44.51 12.21
CA THR A 53 11.12 -45.05 11.96
C THR A 53 12.07 -44.96 13.16
N MET A 54 11.59 -44.58 14.35
CA MET A 54 12.43 -44.31 15.53
C MET A 54 12.43 -45.46 16.54
N GLY A 55 12.73 -46.68 16.07
CA GLY A 55 13.00 -47.85 16.91
C GLY A 55 14.45 -48.32 16.88
N LEU A 56 15.28 -47.80 15.99
CA LEU A 56 16.64 -48.31 15.81
C LEU A 56 17.54 -47.20 15.25
N PHE A 57 18.18 -46.39 16.10
CA PHE A 57 19.41 -45.62 15.83
C PHE A 57 19.69 -44.66 17.01
N LEU A 58 19.76 -45.25 18.21
CA LEU A 58 20.06 -44.55 19.46
C LEU A 58 21.59 -44.60 19.70
N SER A 59 22.39 -44.01 18.81
CA SER A 59 23.86 -43.96 18.99
C SER A 59 24.65 -43.00 18.08
N ILE A 60 24.01 -42.02 17.41
CA ILE A 60 24.75 -40.94 16.72
C ILE A 60 24.14 -39.59 17.12
N PHE A 61 24.38 -39.19 18.38
CA PHE A 61 23.97 -37.90 18.93
C PHE A 61 25.21 -37.08 19.33
N TYR A 62 25.96 -36.61 18.35
CA TYR A 62 26.81 -35.42 18.50
C TYR A 62 26.77 -34.63 17.20
N GLY A 63 26.03 -33.51 17.21
CA GLY A 63 26.20 -32.44 16.23
C GLY A 63 25.16 -32.34 15.10
N THR A 64 23.88 -32.57 15.35
CA THR A 64 22.87 -31.86 14.51
C THR A 64 22.79 -30.43 15.01
N GLY A 65 23.68 -29.57 14.50
CA GLY A 65 23.48 -28.14 14.59
C GLY A 65 22.05 -27.83 14.16
N PHE A 66 21.29 -27.16 15.03
CA PHE A 66 19.99 -26.62 14.64
C PHE A 66 20.19 -25.90 13.32
N ALA A 67 19.53 -26.35 12.24
CA ALA A 67 19.42 -25.56 11.04
C ALA A 67 18.80 -24.24 11.48
N GLN A 68 19.62 -23.19 11.60
CA GLN A 68 19.16 -21.88 12.01
C GLN A 68 18.19 -21.41 10.93
N ASP A 69 16.89 -21.46 11.24
CA ASP A 69 15.84 -20.98 10.37
C ASP A 69 16.11 -19.50 10.10
N THR A 70 16.33 -19.17 8.84
CA THR A 70 16.56 -17.78 8.41
C THR A 70 15.28 -16.97 8.61
N PHE A 71 15.35 -15.81 9.25
CA PHE A 71 14.24 -14.88 9.37
C PHE A 71 14.01 -14.18 8.02
N VAL A 72 12.91 -14.52 7.34
CA VAL A 72 12.64 -14.04 5.98
C VAL A 72 11.68 -12.85 6.02
N VAL A 73 12.14 -11.72 5.48
CA VAL A 73 11.33 -10.51 5.28
C VAL A 73 10.85 -10.45 3.83
N GLY A 74 9.56 -10.68 3.59
CA GLY A 74 8.99 -10.71 2.25
C GLY A 74 8.41 -9.36 1.81
N PHE A 75 8.59 -9.04 0.53
CA PHE A 75 7.96 -7.91 -0.13
C PHE A 75 7.23 -8.34 -1.41
N PRO A 76 6.01 -7.85 -1.66
CA PRO A 76 5.36 -8.00 -2.95
C PRO A 76 6.10 -7.17 -4.02
N PRO A 77 5.74 -7.30 -5.31
CA PRO A 77 6.39 -6.55 -6.39
C PRO A 77 6.50 -5.05 -6.10
N PHE A 78 7.73 -4.55 -6.04
CA PHE A 78 8.05 -3.16 -5.73
C PHE A 78 8.71 -2.49 -6.94
N ALA A 79 8.21 -1.31 -7.34
CA ALA A 79 8.53 -0.69 -8.63
C ALA A 79 9.98 -0.16 -8.76
N ASN A 80 10.69 0.00 -7.64
CA ASN A 80 12.08 0.48 -7.59
C ASN A 80 12.93 -0.54 -6.84
N ALA A 81 13.19 -1.68 -7.46
CA ALA A 81 13.97 -2.77 -6.87
C ALA A 81 15.49 -2.51 -6.91
N GLU A 82 15.93 -1.63 -7.82
CA GLU A 82 17.31 -1.14 -7.87
C GLU A 82 17.59 -0.39 -6.56
N ASN A 83 18.56 -0.89 -5.78
CA ASN A 83 18.94 -0.45 -4.43
C ASN A 83 18.02 -0.91 -3.28
N PHE A 84 17.07 -1.80 -3.55
CA PHE A 84 16.17 -2.30 -2.50
C PHE A 84 16.93 -3.12 -1.45
N GLU A 85 17.88 -3.95 -1.88
CA GLU A 85 18.74 -4.74 -0.99
C GLU A 85 19.56 -3.87 -0.04
N GLU A 86 20.27 -2.90 -0.60
CA GLU A 86 21.10 -1.96 0.16
C GLU A 86 20.25 -1.12 1.13
N ALA A 87 19.07 -0.67 0.71
CA ALA A 87 18.17 0.11 1.55
C ALA A 87 17.64 -0.67 2.76
N PHE A 88 17.52 -2.00 2.65
CA PHE A 88 16.99 -2.87 3.71
C PHE A 88 18.05 -3.66 4.48
N GLN A 89 19.32 -3.64 4.04
CA GLN A 89 20.46 -4.22 4.75
C GLN A 89 20.55 -3.81 6.24
N PRO A 90 20.42 -2.51 6.61
CA PRO A 90 20.45 -2.12 8.02
C PRO A 90 19.31 -2.76 8.83
N PHE A 91 18.16 -2.98 8.20
CA PHE A 91 17.00 -3.58 8.85
C PHE A 91 17.18 -5.09 9.05
N THR A 92 17.67 -5.82 8.05
CA THR A 92 17.97 -7.25 8.21
C THR A 92 19.11 -7.48 9.19
N ALA A 93 20.15 -6.63 9.20
CA ALA A 93 21.21 -6.71 10.21
C ALA A 93 20.68 -6.50 11.64
N TYR A 94 19.78 -5.52 11.83
CA TYR A 94 19.11 -5.29 13.10
C TYR A 94 18.26 -6.50 13.53
N LEU A 95 17.48 -7.08 12.61
CA LEU A 95 16.70 -8.28 12.88
C LEU A 95 17.62 -9.44 13.27
N SER A 96 18.69 -9.70 12.52
CA SER A 96 19.63 -10.78 12.82
C SER A 96 20.23 -10.65 14.21
N LYS A 97 20.65 -9.43 14.58
CA LYS A 97 21.19 -9.16 15.91
C LYS A 97 20.15 -9.36 17.02
N THR A 98 18.90 -8.99 16.76
CA THR A 98 17.82 -9.01 17.76
C THR A 98 17.24 -10.40 17.97
N THR A 99 17.11 -11.19 16.90
CA THR A 99 16.52 -12.53 16.94
C THR A 99 17.56 -13.63 17.14
N GLY A 100 18.84 -13.33 16.90
CA GLY A 100 19.90 -14.34 16.89
C GLY A 100 19.84 -15.28 15.68
N LEU A 101 19.01 -15.00 14.67
CA LEU A 101 18.86 -15.79 13.45
C LEU A 101 19.44 -15.04 12.25
N PRO A 102 19.98 -15.71 11.22
CA PRO A 102 20.27 -15.03 9.96
C PRO A 102 18.99 -14.41 9.41
N ALA A 103 19.00 -13.13 9.04
CA ALA A 103 17.85 -12.48 8.42
C ALA A 103 18.16 -12.09 6.97
N LYS A 104 17.19 -12.32 6.07
CA LYS A 104 17.25 -11.90 4.67
C LYS A 104 15.92 -11.30 4.25
N PHE A 105 15.93 -10.48 3.21
CA PHE A 105 14.69 -10.06 2.56
C PHE A 105 14.52 -10.80 1.22
N VAL A 106 13.29 -10.90 0.74
CA VAL A 106 12.95 -11.50 -0.55
C VAL A 106 11.91 -10.61 -1.24
N LEU A 107 12.21 -10.23 -2.48
CA LEU A 107 11.29 -9.50 -3.34
C LEU A 107 10.60 -10.47 -4.30
N PHE A 108 9.27 -10.55 -4.22
CA PHE A 108 8.48 -11.46 -5.05
C PHE A 108 8.09 -10.81 -6.38
N LYS A 109 7.92 -11.64 -7.41
CA LYS A 109 7.53 -11.21 -8.76
C LYS A 109 6.02 -11.03 -8.93
N SER A 110 5.20 -11.67 -8.09
CA SER A 110 3.76 -11.50 -8.05
C SER A 110 3.23 -11.28 -6.64
N TYR A 111 2.08 -10.62 -6.54
CA TYR A 111 1.39 -10.42 -5.26
C TYR A 111 0.82 -11.74 -4.71
N GLU A 112 0.47 -12.66 -5.61
CA GLU A 112 -0.07 -13.97 -5.27
C GLU A 112 1.00 -14.88 -4.69
N ASP A 113 2.17 -14.97 -5.32
CA ASP A 113 3.31 -15.75 -4.80
C ASP A 113 3.73 -15.24 -3.42
N PHE A 114 3.76 -13.90 -3.25
CA PHE A 114 4.04 -13.30 -1.96
C PHE A 114 3.00 -13.69 -0.89
N ALA A 115 1.71 -13.62 -1.22
CA ALA A 115 0.65 -13.98 -0.28
C ALA A 115 0.69 -15.48 0.06
N ASN A 116 0.92 -16.35 -0.93
CA ASN A 116 1.03 -17.79 -0.75
C ASN A 116 2.24 -18.16 0.11
N ALA A 117 3.41 -17.58 -0.17
CA ALA A 117 4.63 -17.76 0.63
C ALA A 117 4.47 -17.24 2.07
N PHE A 118 3.67 -16.20 2.27
CA PHE A 118 3.35 -15.72 3.63
C PHE A 118 2.46 -16.71 4.37
N VAL A 119 1.41 -17.21 3.72
CA VAL A 119 0.42 -18.14 4.30
C VAL A 119 0.98 -19.56 4.48
N SER A 120 1.98 -19.95 3.70
CA SER A 120 2.73 -21.22 3.85
C SER A 120 3.76 -21.17 4.97
N GLY A 121 4.06 -19.98 5.51
CA GLY A 121 5.06 -19.78 6.55
C GLY A 121 6.49 -19.66 6.04
N GLU A 122 6.70 -19.52 4.73
CA GLU A 122 8.03 -19.25 4.15
C GLU A 122 8.55 -17.84 4.47
N ILE A 123 7.63 -16.89 4.68
CA ILE A 123 7.94 -15.52 5.11
C ILE A 123 7.63 -15.35 6.60
N SER A 124 8.60 -14.86 7.37
CA SER A 124 8.43 -14.54 8.79
C SER A 124 7.80 -13.16 9.01
N LEU A 125 8.12 -12.19 8.14
CA LEU A 125 7.59 -10.83 8.20
C LEU A 125 7.24 -10.32 6.79
N GLY A 126 5.97 -10.04 6.54
CA GLY A 126 5.48 -9.57 5.24
C GLY A 126 5.18 -8.08 5.22
N PHE A 127 5.68 -7.36 4.21
CA PHE A 127 5.34 -5.96 3.97
C PHE A 127 4.18 -5.83 2.99
N PHE A 128 2.96 -5.84 3.54
CA PHE A 128 1.75 -5.78 2.73
C PHE A 128 1.38 -4.37 2.28
N GLY A 129 0.88 -4.26 1.05
CA GLY A 129 0.00 -3.15 0.68
C GLY A 129 -1.38 -3.32 1.31
N ALA A 130 -2.06 -2.21 1.62
CA ALA A 130 -3.30 -2.22 2.40
C ALA A 130 -4.37 -3.18 1.86
N THR A 131 -4.63 -3.19 0.54
CA THR A 131 -5.66 -4.11 0.00
C THR A 131 -5.22 -5.57 0.07
N LEU A 132 -3.95 -5.85 -0.24
CA LEU A 132 -3.45 -7.23 -0.17
C LEU A 132 -3.51 -7.76 1.25
N TYR A 133 -3.18 -6.94 2.25
CA TYR A 133 -3.32 -7.30 3.66
C TYR A 133 -4.75 -7.73 3.97
N VAL A 134 -5.74 -6.90 3.64
CA VAL A 134 -7.16 -7.20 3.91
C VAL A 134 -7.59 -8.48 3.18
N GLN A 135 -7.27 -8.61 1.89
CA GLN A 135 -7.62 -9.78 1.11
C GLN A 135 -7.00 -11.08 1.64
N THR A 136 -5.73 -11.06 2.05
CA THR A 136 -5.07 -12.25 2.60
C THR A 136 -5.57 -12.55 4.01
N LYS A 137 -5.82 -11.52 4.84
CA LYS A 137 -6.39 -11.68 6.19
C LYS A 137 -7.80 -12.26 6.15
N ASP A 138 -8.65 -11.78 5.25
CA ASP A 138 -10.03 -12.27 5.11
C ASP A 138 -10.05 -13.75 4.70
N LYS A 139 -9.11 -14.17 3.84
CA LYS A 139 -8.98 -15.58 3.41
C LYS A 139 -8.31 -16.48 4.46
N HIS A 140 -7.39 -15.94 5.24
CA HIS A 140 -6.56 -16.69 6.19
C HIS A 140 -6.50 -15.97 7.54
N PRO A 141 -7.63 -15.87 8.27
CA PRO A 141 -7.73 -15.07 9.49
C PRO A 141 -6.72 -15.50 10.57
N ASP A 142 -6.40 -16.79 10.67
CA ASP A 142 -5.52 -17.30 11.73
C ASP A 142 -4.03 -17.27 11.39
N LYS A 143 -3.69 -16.88 10.14
CA LYS A 143 -2.30 -16.88 9.66
C LYS A 143 -1.74 -15.49 9.41
N VAL A 144 -2.60 -14.48 9.34
CA VAL A 144 -2.18 -13.09 9.06
C VAL A 144 -2.42 -12.24 10.29
N HIS A 145 -1.34 -11.71 10.86
CA HIS A 145 -1.39 -10.86 12.04
C HIS A 145 -0.85 -9.46 11.71
N TYR A 146 -1.63 -8.43 12.06
CA TYR A 146 -1.19 -7.06 11.92
C TYR A 146 -0.18 -6.72 13.01
N LEU A 147 1.01 -6.28 12.61
CA LEU A 147 2.06 -5.85 13.53
C LEU A 147 2.13 -4.32 13.61
N ALA A 148 2.30 -3.67 12.45
CA ALA A 148 2.49 -2.24 12.38
C ALA A 148 2.19 -1.71 10.96
N THR A 149 1.96 -0.40 10.87
CA THR A 149 1.90 0.35 9.60
C THR A 149 3.12 1.24 9.47
N CYS A 150 3.79 1.17 8.32
CA CYS A 150 4.91 2.06 8.01
C CYS A 150 4.45 3.52 7.99
N GLN A 151 5.18 4.39 8.69
CA GLN A 151 4.94 5.83 8.67
C GLN A 151 5.87 6.49 7.66
N LYS A 152 5.31 7.37 6.82
CA LYS A 152 6.09 8.32 6.04
C LYS A 152 6.39 9.53 6.91
N ILE A 153 7.67 9.87 6.99
CA ILE A 153 8.14 11.12 7.61
C ILE A 153 8.43 12.09 6.47
N ALA A 154 7.76 13.24 6.47
CA ALA A 154 8.04 14.33 5.56
C ALA A 154 8.45 15.56 6.38
N GLU A 155 9.39 16.34 5.89
CA GLU A 155 9.72 17.62 6.47
C GLU A 155 8.88 18.72 5.83
N TYR A 156 8.24 19.54 6.66
CA TYR A 156 7.43 20.68 6.23
C TYR A 156 7.68 21.85 7.16
N LYS A 157 8.07 23.00 6.61
CA LYS A 157 8.40 24.21 7.37
C LYS A 157 9.31 23.90 8.58
N LYS A 158 10.36 23.09 8.35
CA LYS A 158 11.30 22.62 9.37
C LYS A 158 10.69 21.75 10.49
N LYS A 159 9.48 21.21 10.29
CA LYS A 159 8.82 20.27 11.21
C LYS A 159 8.68 18.90 10.54
N LYS A 160 8.96 17.84 11.30
CA LYS A 160 8.74 16.45 10.87
C LYS A 160 7.26 16.10 11.01
N VAL A 161 6.58 15.89 9.89
CA VAL A 161 5.19 15.43 9.81
C VAL A 161 5.20 13.93 9.56
N ARG A 162 4.50 13.17 10.42
CA ARG A 162 4.33 11.72 10.28
C ARG A 162 2.95 11.43 9.68
N THR A 163 2.90 10.62 8.64
CA THR A 163 1.65 10.16 8.02
C THR A 163 1.69 8.65 7.87
N HIS A 164 0.59 7.99 8.23
CA HIS A 164 0.41 6.53 8.10
C HIS A 164 -0.62 6.17 7.02
N TYR A 165 -1.11 7.18 6.30
CA TYR A 165 -2.06 7.06 5.22
C TYR A 165 -1.57 7.80 3.98
N TYR A 166 -2.18 7.50 2.86
CA TYR A 166 -2.02 8.23 1.61
C TYR A 166 -3.38 8.32 0.94
N TYR A 167 -3.53 9.24 -0.02
CA TYR A 167 -4.83 9.51 -0.62
C TYR A 167 -4.96 8.91 -2.01
N SER A 168 -6.14 8.37 -2.26
CA SER A 168 -6.71 8.17 -3.59
C SER A 168 -7.42 9.47 -4.01
N TYR A 169 -7.10 9.96 -5.20
CA TYR A 169 -7.69 11.16 -5.76
C TYR A 169 -8.39 10.86 -7.08
N PHE A 170 -9.55 11.47 -7.27
CA PHE A 170 -10.11 11.72 -8.60
C PHE A 170 -9.48 12.98 -9.14
N VAL A 171 -9.06 12.95 -10.40
CA VAL A 171 -8.23 13.98 -11.02
C VAL A 171 -8.82 14.32 -12.37
N VAL A 172 -8.89 15.61 -12.68
CA VAL A 172 -9.20 16.17 -14.00
C VAL A 172 -8.16 17.24 -14.33
N ASN A 173 -8.08 17.63 -15.61
CA ASN A 173 -7.29 18.80 -16.00
C ASN A 173 -7.89 20.07 -15.38
N ALA A 174 -7.07 20.99 -14.87
CA ALA A 174 -7.53 22.22 -14.22
C ALA A 174 -8.29 23.16 -15.17
N ASN A 175 -7.95 23.14 -16.45
CA ASN A 175 -8.59 23.93 -17.50
C ASN A 175 -9.90 23.29 -18.02
N SER A 176 -10.25 22.09 -17.53
CA SER A 176 -11.51 21.44 -17.89
C SER A 176 -12.69 22.10 -17.16
N PRO A 177 -13.90 22.07 -17.76
CA PRO A 177 -15.11 22.55 -17.09
C PRO A 177 -15.56 21.64 -15.95
N TYR A 178 -14.96 20.44 -15.79
CA TYR A 178 -15.40 19.42 -14.84
C TYR A 178 -15.04 19.82 -13.40
N LYS A 179 -16.06 19.96 -12.55
CA LYS A 179 -15.91 20.32 -11.13
C LYS A 179 -16.34 19.18 -10.21
N SER A 180 -17.18 18.29 -10.70
CA SER A 180 -17.77 17.19 -9.94
C SER A 180 -17.75 15.88 -10.75
N LEU A 181 -18.02 14.77 -10.07
CA LEU A 181 -18.21 13.49 -10.74
C LEU A 181 -19.46 13.48 -11.65
N LYS A 182 -20.45 14.34 -11.37
CA LYS A 182 -21.63 14.51 -12.22
C LYS A 182 -21.26 15.01 -13.62
N ASP A 183 -20.31 15.94 -13.69
CA ASP A 183 -19.86 16.55 -14.96
C ASP A 183 -19.10 15.56 -15.86
N LEU A 184 -18.67 14.43 -15.31
CA LEU A 184 -17.97 13.37 -16.02
C LEU A 184 -18.90 12.27 -16.55
N LYS A 185 -20.22 12.39 -16.39
CA LYS A 185 -21.17 11.44 -16.99
C LYS A 185 -21.02 11.45 -18.52
N GLY A 186 -20.88 10.28 -19.13
CA GLY A 186 -20.65 10.13 -20.57
C GLY A 186 -19.27 10.60 -21.05
N LYS A 187 -18.32 10.86 -20.14
CA LYS A 187 -16.93 11.21 -20.46
C LYS A 187 -16.00 10.00 -20.34
N LYS A 188 -14.77 10.12 -20.83
CA LYS A 188 -13.76 9.04 -20.77
C LYS A 188 -13.09 9.01 -19.40
N TRP A 189 -13.03 7.84 -18.77
CA TRP A 189 -12.41 7.67 -17.44
C TRP A 189 -11.15 6.79 -17.47
N GLY A 190 -10.12 7.20 -16.74
CA GLY A 190 -8.85 6.50 -16.63
C GLY A 190 -8.61 5.84 -15.26
N PHE A 191 -8.45 4.52 -15.26
CA PHE A 191 -7.90 3.76 -14.14
C PHE A 191 -6.44 3.39 -14.38
N VAL A 192 -5.77 2.97 -13.30
CA VAL A 192 -4.40 2.43 -13.38
C VAL A 192 -4.44 0.95 -13.80
N LYS A 193 -4.52 0.04 -12.82
CA LYS A 193 -4.67 -1.41 -13.00
C LYS A 193 -5.63 -1.92 -11.94
N LYS A 194 -6.34 -3.03 -12.19
CA LYS A 194 -7.33 -3.58 -11.24
C LYS A 194 -6.73 -3.92 -9.86
N SER A 195 -5.46 -4.29 -9.82
CA SER A 195 -4.73 -4.56 -8.57
C SER A 195 -4.26 -3.31 -7.82
N SER A 196 -4.50 -2.09 -8.35
CA SER A 196 -4.13 -0.85 -7.66
C SER A 196 -5.18 -0.47 -6.62
N SER A 197 -4.74 -0.29 -5.37
CA SER A 197 -5.58 0.22 -4.29
C SER A 197 -6.13 1.62 -4.62
N SER A 198 -5.27 2.61 -4.81
CA SER A 198 -5.68 4.00 -5.05
C SER A 198 -6.07 4.30 -6.50
N GLY A 199 -5.55 3.54 -7.46
CA GLY A 199 -5.83 3.76 -8.88
C GLY A 199 -7.03 2.99 -9.41
N TYR A 200 -7.67 2.13 -8.61
CA TYR A 200 -8.85 1.34 -9.01
C TYR A 200 -9.76 0.95 -7.83
N GLN A 201 -9.27 0.22 -6.83
CA GLN A 201 -10.17 -0.40 -5.82
C GLN A 201 -10.90 0.62 -4.93
N TYR A 202 -10.20 1.64 -4.43
CA TYR A 202 -10.82 2.74 -3.70
C TYR A 202 -11.77 3.58 -4.57
N PRO A 203 -11.39 3.96 -5.81
CA PRO A 203 -12.32 4.53 -6.79
C PRO A 203 -13.59 3.71 -6.99
N MET A 204 -13.47 2.39 -7.22
CA MET A 204 -14.61 1.49 -7.41
C MET A 204 -15.52 1.45 -6.18
N SER A 205 -14.95 1.38 -4.98
CA SER A 205 -15.73 1.47 -3.73
C SER A 205 -16.45 2.82 -3.60
N HIS A 206 -15.83 3.92 -4.03
CA HIS A 206 -16.46 5.23 -4.02
C HIS A 206 -17.61 5.31 -5.04
N PHE A 207 -17.45 4.76 -6.25
CA PHE A 207 -18.51 4.69 -7.25
C PHE A 207 -19.68 3.83 -6.77
N ALA A 208 -19.41 2.65 -6.19
CA ALA A 208 -20.44 1.78 -5.64
C ALA A 208 -21.27 2.46 -4.54
N ARG A 209 -20.63 3.18 -3.61
CA ARG A 209 -21.33 3.97 -2.56
C ARG A 209 -22.18 5.10 -3.13
N LYS A 210 -21.86 5.58 -4.33
CA LYS A 210 -22.64 6.57 -5.07
C LYS A 210 -23.64 5.93 -6.05
N GLN A 211 -23.78 4.60 -6.03
CA GLN A 211 -24.62 3.83 -6.95
C GLN A 211 -24.30 4.10 -8.42
N ILE A 212 -23.02 4.35 -8.71
CA ILE A 212 -22.50 4.57 -10.06
C ILE A 212 -21.84 3.28 -10.52
N ASP A 213 -22.31 2.71 -11.64
CA ASP A 213 -21.57 1.71 -12.41
C ASP A 213 -20.64 2.46 -13.39
N PRO A 214 -19.32 2.46 -13.17
CA PRO A 214 -18.38 3.19 -14.02
C PRO A 214 -18.45 2.77 -15.49
N TYR A 215 -18.75 1.49 -15.75
CA TYR A 215 -18.79 0.94 -17.11
C TYR A 215 -20.03 1.36 -17.90
N LYS A 216 -21.05 1.90 -17.22
CA LYS A 216 -22.25 2.47 -17.85
C LYS A 216 -22.31 3.99 -17.73
N TYR A 217 -21.68 4.54 -16.71
CA TYR A 217 -21.72 5.96 -16.40
C TYR A 217 -20.76 6.77 -17.26
N PHE A 218 -19.59 6.21 -17.58
CA PHE A 218 -18.60 6.79 -18.48
C PHE A 218 -18.83 6.28 -19.90
N SER A 219 -18.49 7.08 -20.91
CA SER A 219 -18.57 6.63 -22.32
C SER A 219 -17.48 5.60 -22.64
N GLU A 220 -16.34 5.69 -21.94
CA GLU A 220 -15.25 4.73 -22.05
C GLU A 220 -14.48 4.64 -20.73
N VAL A 221 -14.03 3.43 -20.38
CA VAL A 221 -13.13 3.18 -19.25
C VAL A 221 -11.82 2.62 -19.77
N LYS A 222 -10.72 3.36 -19.57
CA LYS A 222 -9.36 2.97 -19.99
C LYS A 222 -8.50 2.56 -18.79
N PHE A 223 -7.70 1.50 -18.96
CA PHE A 223 -6.68 1.09 -17.99
C PHE A 223 -5.29 1.48 -18.49
N LEU A 224 -4.73 2.55 -17.90
CA LEU A 224 -3.46 3.15 -18.31
C LEU A 224 -2.24 2.52 -17.64
N GLN A 225 -2.43 1.42 -16.89
CA GLN A 225 -1.43 0.54 -16.28
C GLN A 225 -0.58 1.14 -15.15
N LYS A 226 -0.17 2.41 -15.25
CA LYS A 226 0.71 3.08 -14.29
C LYS A 226 0.13 4.44 -13.85
N HIS A 227 0.39 4.81 -12.60
CA HIS A 227 -0.05 6.10 -12.05
C HIS A 227 0.40 7.31 -12.89
N PRO A 228 1.66 7.39 -13.37
CA PRO A 228 2.10 8.50 -14.21
C PRO A 228 1.31 8.62 -15.50
N LYS A 229 0.93 7.51 -16.14
CA LYS A 229 0.19 7.52 -17.41
C LYS A 229 -1.19 8.15 -17.29
N VAL A 230 -1.86 8.01 -16.13
CA VAL A 230 -3.11 8.72 -15.84
C VAL A 230 -2.89 10.23 -15.80
N THR A 231 -1.88 10.68 -15.06
CA THR A 231 -1.59 12.12 -14.96
C THR A 231 -1.01 12.73 -16.23
N ASP A 232 -0.22 11.98 -16.99
CA ASP A 232 0.35 12.43 -18.27
C ASP A 232 -0.79 12.62 -19.29
N ALA A 233 -1.72 11.66 -19.40
CA ALA A 233 -2.89 11.77 -20.26
C ALA A 233 -3.80 12.96 -19.90
N LEU A 234 -4.01 13.22 -18.60
CA LEU A 234 -4.76 14.40 -18.15
C LEU A 234 -3.98 15.71 -18.38
N ALA A 235 -2.65 15.70 -18.34
CA ALA A 235 -1.84 16.89 -18.60
C ALA A 235 -1.90 17.35 -20.06
N GLU A 236 -2.15 16.40 -20.97
CA GLU A 236 -2.31 16.61 -22.42
C GLU A 236 -3.74 16.97 -22.82
N TRP A 237 -4.69 16.96 -21.87
CA TRP A 237 -6.10 17.26 -22.13
C TRP A 237 -6.28 18.65 -22.77
N LYS A 238 -7.11 18.73 -23.81
CA LYS A 238 -7.45 19.96 -24.53
C LYS A 238 -8.98 20.10 -24.67
N SER A 239 -9.47 21.33 -24.52
CA SER A 239 -10.88 21.64 -24.71
C SER A 239 -11.30 21.38 -26.16
N GLY A 240 -12.44 20.71 -26.35
CA GLY A 240 -12.99 20.39 -27.68
C GLY A 240 -12.24 19.29 -28.45
N ALA A 241 -11.17 18.71 -27.88
CA ALA A 241 -10.42 17.62 -28.53
C ALA A 241 -10.92 16.24 -28.09
N ASP A 242 -10.59 15.22 -28.89
CA ASP A 242 -10.78 13.83 -28.49
C ASP A 242 -9.65 13.39 -27.53
N ASN A 243 -9.86 13.60 -26.24
CA ASN A 243 -8.86 13.31 -25.22
C ASN A 243 -8.76 11.79 -24.93
N ILE A 244 -7.58 11.34 -24.47
CA ILE A 244 -7.40 9.95 -24.01
C ILE A 244 -8.34 9.65 -22.84
N ILE A 245 -8.40 10.57 -21.87
CA ILE A 245 -9.31 10.54 -20.73
C ILE A 245 -9.70 11.97 -20.34
N ASP A 246 -10.90 12.14 -19.78
CA ASP A 246 -11.41 13.40 -19.24
C ASP A 246 -11.26 13.48 -17.71
N GLY A 247 -11.28 12.33 -17.04
CA GLY A 247 -11.01 12.20 -15.61
C GLY A 247 -10.36 10.87 -15.30
N GLY A 248 -9.71 10.75 -14.14
CA GLY A 248 -9.09 9.50 -13.73
C GLY A 248 -8.77 9.42 -12.25
N ALA A 249 -8.34 8.24 -11.81
CA ALA A 249 -7.93 8.00 -10.43
C ALA A 249 -6.41 7.82 -10.29
N SER A 250 -5.81 8.50 -9.32
CA SER A 250 -4.39 8.34 -9.01
C SER A 250 -4.06 8.56 -7.52
N SER A 251 -2.79 8.38 -7.16
CA SER A 251 -2.30 8.54 -5.78
C SER A 251 -1.77 9.94 -5.53
N ASP A 252 -1.80 10.36 -4.27
CA ASP A 252 -1.21 11.61 -3.78
C ASP A 252 0.26 11.81 -4.19
N LYS A 253 1.09 10.77 -4.07
CA LYS A 253 2.50 10.81 -4.46
C LYS A 253 2.65 11.08 -5.94
N ASN A 254 1.84 10.41 -6.78
CA ASN A 254 1.90 10.61 -8.21
C ASN A 254 1.43 12.00 -8.64
N LEU A 255 0.36 12.51 -8.02
CA LEU A 255 -0.10 13.88 -8.26
C LEU A 255 1.00 14.89 -7.95
N TRP A 256 1.68 14.75 -6.81
CA TRP A 256 2.80 15.62 -6.46
C TRP A 256 3.94 15.54 -7.49
N LEU A 257 4.31 14.33 -7.95
CA LEU A 257 5.33 14.16 -8.99
C LEU A 257 4.90 14.80 -10.31
N ALA A 258 3.64 14.64 -10.71
CA ALA A 258 3.10 15.23 -11.92
C ALA A 258 3.07 16.77 -11.87
N GLU A 259 2.68 17.35 -10.73
CA GLU A 259 2.76 18.80 -10.51
C GLU A 259 4.22 19.29 -10.56
N LYS A 260 5.16 18.57 -9.91
CA LYS A 260 6.58 18.93 -9.93
C LYS A 260 7.18 18.96 -11.34
N LYS A 261 6.81 18.00 -12.22
CA LYS A 261 7.21 18.04 -13.65
C LYS A 261 6.82 19.37 -14.31
N THR A 262 5.68 19.93 -13.93
CA THR A 262 5.16 21.20 -14.48
C THR A 262 5.74 22.45 -13.79
N TRP A 263 6.50 22.27 -12.72
CA TRP A 263 7.16 23.36 -11.96
C TRP A 263 8.63 23.55 -12.32
N GLN A 264 9.19 22.72 -13.21
CA GLN A 264 10.54 22.95 -13.73
C GLN A 264 10.59 24.35 -14.36
N GLY A 265 11.27 25.29 -13.69
CA GLY A 265 11.33 26.72 -14.04
C GLY A 265 10.74 27.71 -13.01
N LEU A 266 10.11 27.25 -11.92
CA LEU A 266 9.59 28.12 -10.85
C LEU A 266 10.59 28.26 -9.67
N PRO A 267 10.66 29.43 -9.00
CA PRO A 267 11.56 29.65 -7.86
C PRO A 267 11.28 28.67 -6.71
N GLU A 268 12.34 28.30 -5.99
CA GLU A 268 12.39 27.22 -4.99
C GLU A 268 11.35 27.34 -3.88
N ASN A 269 10.98 28.56 -3.48
CA ASN A 269 9.93 28.84 -2.51
C ASN A 269 8.52 28.36 -2.93
N ARG A 270 8.30 28.07 -4.21
CA ARG A 270 7.05 27.51 -4.76
C ARG A 270 7.11 25.99 -5.00
N GLN A 271 8.24 25.34 -4.72
CA GLN A 271 8.45 23.91 -4.95
C GLN A 271 8.19 23.02 -3.70
N SER A 272 7.48 23.53 -2.69
CA SER A 272 7.13 22.73 -1.50
C SER A 272 5.91 21.83 -1.77
N ARG A 273 5.91 20.61 -1.21
CA ARG A 273 4.79 19.67 -1.31
C ARG A 273 3.52 20.35 -0.74
N PRO A 274 2.47 20.57 -1.55
CA PRO A 274 1.19 21.00 -1.02
C PRO A 274 0.68 19.88 -0.13
N ASP A 275 0.30 20.29 1.06
CA ASP A 275 -0.10 19.41 2.13
C ASP A 275 -1.17 18.43 1.65
N SER A 276 -0.99 17.14 1.93
CA SER A 276 -2.10 16.19 1.87
C SER A 276 -3.23 16.54 2.87
N VAL A 277 -3.00 17.54 3.74
CA VAL A 277 -3.87 18.00 4.81
C VAL A 277 -4.45 19.40 4.56
N SER A 278 -3.89 20.24 3.68
CA SER A 278 -4.10 21.71 3.77
C SER A 278 -4.45 22.44 2.45
N ARG A 279 -4.67 21.74 1.34
CA ARG A 279 -5.31 22.37 0.16
C ARG A 279 -6.58 21.62 -0.26
N PRO A 280 -7.67 21.74 0.50
CA PRO A 280 -9.00 21.57 -0.08
C PRO A 280 -9.31 22.82 -0.91
N CYS A 281 -8.89 22.85 -2.18
CA CYS A 281 -9.59 23.72 -3.12
C CYS A 281 -10.94 23.07 -3.42
N CYS A 282 -11.90 23.40 -2.56
CA CYS A 282 -13.36 23.43 -2.75
C CYS A 282 -14.00 22.30 -3.55
N LEU A 283 -14.46 21.28 -2.83
CA LEU A 283 -15.81 20.73 -2.99
C LEU A 283 -16.60 21.02 -1.70
N SER A 284 -16.71 22.30 -1.35
CA SER A 284 -17.72 22.76 -0.40
C SER A 284 -18.95 23.19 -1.20
N GLY A 285 -19.73 22.20 -1.65
CA GLY A 285 -21.16 22.38 -1.88
C GLY A 285 -21.85 21.79 -0.67
N SER A 286 -22.61 22.62 0.04
CA SER A 286 -23.49 22.35 1.19
C SER A 286 -23.89 20.88 1.39
N GLY A 287 -23.62 20.34 2.58
CA GLY A 287 -24.10 19.02 3.01
C GLY A 287 -23.08 18.25 3.85
N ALA A 288 -22.49 18.89 4.86
CA ALA A 288 -21.85 18.15 5.94
C ALA A 288 -22.96 17.59 6.84
N GLU A 289 -23.55 16.47 6.46
CA GLU A 289 -24.52 15.78 7.30
C GLU A 289 -23.74 15.02 8.38
N GLN A 290 -23.84 15.55 9.61
CA GLN A 290 -23.51 14.83 10.83
C GLN A 290 -24.38 13.58 10.88
N VAL A 291 -23.79 12.39 10.78
CA VAL A 291 -24.44 11.20 11.30
C VAL A 291 -23.92 11.02 12.72
N ALA A 292 -24.78 11.48 13.63
CA ALA A 292 -24.69 11.29 15.06
C ALA A 292 -24.75 9.80 15.40
N GLN A 293 -24.35 9.53 16.64
CA GLN A 293 -24.36 8.26 17.33
C GLN A 293 -25.72 7.53 17.20
N GLY A 294 -25.62 6.20 17.07
CA GLY A 294 -26.69 5.21 17.19
C GLY A 294 -26.04 3.85 17.33
#